data_AF-A0AAD7ZB95-F1
#
_entry.id   AF-A0AAD7ZB95-F1
#
_cell.length_a   1.000
_cell.length_b   1.000
_cell.length_c   1.000
_cell.angle_alpha   90.00
_cell.angle_beta   90.00
_cell.angle_gamma   90.00
#
_symmetry.space_group_name_H-M   'P 1'
#
loop_
_entity.id
_entity.type
_entity.pdbx_description
1 polymer ?
#
loop_
_entity_poly.entity_id
_entity_poly.type
_entity_poly.pdbx_seq_one_letter_code
_entity_poly.pdbx_strand_id
1 'polypeptide(L)'
;MSIYLGQTEQDNEVLQTKEGRLLFVHRLYTADTWSTLLSVENFPLLPTYHTCTLVFSSRSSLAEHAGDHACEWVINVYPKGVLVQKCFLILRQRRVEVPESVVRTVRLSVMCRDPPAAGHTCFKVGILIRGIQNGVEHITSVIERNHNFDKYNKVLNFL
;
A
#
# COMPACT_ATOMS: atom_id res chain seq x y z
N MET A 1 -10.96 18.84 -29.57
CA MET A 1 -10.07 19.47 -28.57
C MET A 1 -10.88 20.50 -27.79
N SER A 2 -10.62 20.63 -26.48
CA SER A 2 -11.27 21.55 -25.51
C SER A 2 -12.51 21.03 -24.76
N ILE A 3 -12.38 19.94 -24.01
CA ILE A 3 -13.37 19.56 -22.96
C ILE A 3 -12.77 19.64 -21.54
N TYR A 4 -11.43 19.75 -21.43
CA TYR A 4 -10.71 19.61 -20.15
C TYR A 4 -10.56 20.90 -19.35
N LEU A 5 -10.74 22.08 -19.96
CA LEU A 5 -10.57 23.35 -19.24
C LEU A 5 -11.81 23.74 -18.40
N GLY A 6 -12.98 23.16 -18.70
CA GLY A 6 -14.26 23.50 -18.04
C GLY A 6 -14.61 22.64 -16.82
N GLN A 7 -14.03 21.44 -16.67
CA GLN A 7 -14.37 20.52 -15.57
C GLN A 7 -13.74 20.94 -14.24
N THR A 8 -12.53 21.50 -14.25
CA THR A 8 -11.84 21.96 -13.04
C THR A 8 -12.56 23.09 -12.29
N GLU A 9 -13.29 23.96 -12.99
CA GLU A 9 -14.06 25.03 -12.32
C GLU A 9 -15.36 24.48 -11.71
N GLN A 10 -16.00 23.53 -12.39
CA GLN A 10 -17.22 22.87 -11.94
C GLN A 10 -16.96 21.96 -10.72
N ASP A 11 -15.84 21.22 -10.72
CA ASP A 11 -15.40 20.43 -9.58
C ASP A 11 -15.11 21.32 -8.35
N ASN A 12 -14.55 22.51 -8.57
CA ASN A 12 -14.31 23.48 -7.50
C ASN A 12 -15.61 24.00 -6.86
N GLU A 13 -16.65 24.26 -7.64
CA GLU A 13 -17.96 24.65 -7.13
C GLU A 13 -18.60 23.54 -6.29
N VAL A 14 -18.53 22.28 -6.76
CA VAL A 14 -19.04 21.11 -6.01
C VAL A 14 -18.26 20.92 -4.70
N LEU A 15 -16.94 21.12 -4.71
CA LEU A 15 -16.08 21.09 -3.53
C LEU A 15 -16.39 22.20 -2.51
N GLN A 16 -17.10 23.28 -2.87
CA GLN A 16 -17.53 24.28 -1.88
C GLN A 16 -18.67 23.78 -0.98
N THR A 17 -19.44 22.80 -1.42
CA THR A 17 -20.53 22.22 -0.62
C THR A 17 -20.02 21.07 0.26
N LYS A 18 -20.58 20.93 1.47
CA LYS A 18 -20.23 19.81 2.35
C LYS A 18 -20.52 18.45 1.71
N GLU A 19 -21.65 18.34 1.01
CA GLU A 19 -22.09 17.13 0.33
C GLU A 19 -21.19 16.80 -0.87
N GLY A 20 -20.81 17.81 -1.66
CA GLY A 20 -19.89 17.62 -2.79
C GLY A 20 -18.51 17.16 -2.35
N ARG A 21 -17.97 17.64 -1.21
CA ARG A 21 -16.71 17.12 -0.65
C ARG A 21 -16.77 15.63 -0.33
N LEU A 22 -17.92 15.09 0.09
CA LEU A 22 -18.09 13.67 0.39
C LEU A 22 -18.02 12.78 -0.86
N LEU A 23 -18.31 13.34 -2.04
CA LEU A 23 -18.20 12.61 -3.32
C LEU A 23 -16.75 12.33 -3.70
N PHE A 24 -15.80 13.14 -3.22
CA PHE A 24 -14.38 13.00 -3.50
C PHE A 24 -13.60 12.32 -2.36
N VAL A 25 -14.28 11.76 -1.36
CA VAL A 25 -13.64 10.94 -0.33
C VAL A 25 -13.32 9.57 -0.91
N HIS A 26 -12.04 9.20 -0.90
CA HIS A 26 -11.60 7.87 -1.30
C HIS A 26 -12.32 6.78 -0.48
N ARG A 27 -13.00 5.86 -1.17
CA ARG A 27 -13.68 4.71 -0.57
C ARG A 27 -12.86 3.44 -0.81
N LEU A 28 -12.86 2.54 0.17
CA LEU A 28 -12.24 1.23 0.04
C LEU A 28 -13.27 0.26 -0.57
N TYR A 29 -12.90 -0.39 -1.66
CA TYR A 29 -13.74 -1.40 -2.31
C TYR A 29 -13.01 -2.74 -2.29
N THR A 30 -13.72 -3.83 -1.99
CA THR A 30 -13.18 -5.19 -2.08
C THR A 30 -13.71 -5.87 -3.34
N ALA A 31 -12.83 -6.20 -4.28
CA ALA A 31 -13.13 -7.02 -5.45
C ALA A 31 -11.86 -7.66 -5.99
N ASP A 32 -11.99 -8.78 -6.69
CA ASP A 32 -10.86 -9.57 -7.21
C ASP A 32 -9.97 -8.78 -8.19
N THR A 33 -10.50 -7.70 -8.77
CA THR A 33 -9.82 -6.81 -9.72
C THR A 33 -8.83 -5.83 -9.08
N TRP A 34 -8.94 -5.57 -7.78
CA TRP A 34 -8.09 -4.60 -7.04
C TRP A 34 -7.78 -5.03 -5.60
N SER A 35 -8.11 -6.27 -5.24
CA SER A 35 -7.83 -6.88 -3.94
C SER A 35 -7.06 -8.17 -4.15
N THR A 36 -6.27 -8.54 -3.15
CA THR A 36 -5.55 -9.80 -3.15
C THR A 36 -5.48 -10.38 -1.74
N LEU A 37 -5.11 -11.65 -1.63
CA LEU A 37 -5.01 -12.38 -0.36
C LEU A 37 -3.60 -12.97 -0.22
N LEU A 38 -2.96 -12.68 0.91
CA LEU A 38 -1.72 -13.35 1.35
C LEU A 38 -2.03 -14.09 2.65
N SER A 39 -1.85 -15.41 2.64
CA SER A 39 -1.96 -16.25 3.84
C SER A 39 -0.57 -16.68 4.31
N VAL A 40 -0.31 -16.52 5.61
CA VAL A 40 0.92 -17.00 6.25
C VAL A 40 0.65 -18.39 6.84
N GLU A 41 0.96 -19.42 6.07
CA GLU A 41 0.76 -20.81 6.48
C GLU A 41 1.91 -21.32 7.35
N ASN A 42 1.63 -22.35 8.16
CA ASN A 42 2.62 -23.01 9.00
C ASN A 42 3.43 -22.05 9.89
N PHE A 43 2.78 -20.98 10.39
CA PHE A 43 3.42 -19.91 11.15
C PHE A 43 4.39 -20.40 12.25
N PRO A 44 4.07 -21.44 13.08
CA PRO A 44 5.01 -21.95 14.07
C PRO A 44 6.34 -22.43 13.47
N LEU A 45 6.30 -23.03 12.29
CA LEU A 45 7.47 -23.60 11.58
C LEU A 45 8.29 -22.55 10.82
N LEU A 46 7.76 -21.36 10.58
CA LEU A 46 8.49 -20.33 9.83
C LEU A 46 9.76 -19.89 10.55
N PRO A 47 10.91 -19.77 9.87
CA PRO A 47 12.11 -19.20 10.46
C PRO A 47 11.89 -17.76 10.95
N THR A 48 12.62 -17.35 11.98
CA THR A 48 12.68 -15.94 12.39
C THR A 48 13.22 -15.11 11.21
N TYR A 49 12.66 -13.91 11.00
CA TYR A 49 13.01 -13.02 9.89
C TYR A 49 12.65 -13.53 8.48
N HIS A 50 11.87 -14.60 8.38
CA HIS A 50 11.30 -15.03 7.11
C HIS A 50 10.41 -13.92 6.51
N THR A 51 10.36 -13.86 5.17
CA THR A 51 9.52 -12.91 4.42
C THR A 51 8.57 -13.68 3.53
N CYS A 52 7.28 -13.40 3.64
CA CYS A 52 6.27 -13.89 2.71
C CYS A 52 5.99 -12.79 1.68
N THR A 53 6.25 -13.07 0.40
CA THR A 53 6.08 -12.11 -0.69
C THR A 53 4.92 -12.50 -1.59
N LEU A 54 4.07 -11.53 -1.92
CA LEU A 54 3.03 -11.66 -2.94
C LEU A 54 3.22 -10.55 -3.97
N VAL A 55 3.09 -10.91 -5.23
CA VAL A 55 3.10 -9.98 -6.36
C VAL A 55 1.77 -10.08 -7.05
N PHE A 56 1.14 -8.94 -7.32
CA PHE A 56 -0.11 -8.90 -8.07
C PHE A 56 -0.24 -7.58 -8.83
N SER A 57 -1.12 -7.57 -9.83
CA SER A 57 -1.41 -6.40 -10.64
C SER A 57 -2.83 -5.94 -10.39
N SER A 58 -3.06 -4.62 -10.37
CA SER A 58 -4.41 -4.05 -10.37
C SER A 58 -4.52 -2.96 -11.43
N ARG A 59 -5.74 -2.56 -11.77
CA ARG A 59 -5.95 -1.30 -12.49
C ARG A 59 -5.51 -0.11 -11.63
N SER A 60 -4.96 0.92 -12.26
CA SER A 60 -4.56 2.16 -11.58
C SER A 60 -5.74 3.09 -11.30
N SER A 61 -6.89 2.85 -11.93
CA SER A 61 -8.11 3.65 -11.79
C SER A 61 -9.36 2.77 -11.89
N LEU A 62 -10.42 3.19 -11.20
CA LEU A 62 -11.76 2.60 -11.34
C LEU A 62 -12.51 3.16 -12.56
N ALA A 63 -12.10 4.32 -13.07
CA ALA A 63 -12.76 4.96 -14.18
C ALA A 63 -12.34 4.33 -15.51
N GLU A 64 -13.29 3.77 -16.26
CA GLU A 64 -13.03 3.10 -17.55
C GLU A 64 -12.33 4.01 -18.56
N HIS A 65 -12.61 5.31 -18.54
CA HIS A 65 -12.00 6.29 -19.45
C HIS A 65 -10.55 6.64 -19.10
N ALA A 66 -10.04 6.25 -17.92
CA ALA A 66 -8.68 6.56 -17.49
C ALA A 66 -7.62 5.65 -18.14
N GLY A 67 -8.04 4.70 -18.98
CA GLY A 67 -7.17 3.77 -19.70
C GLY A 67 -6.74 2.56 -18.87
N ASP A 68 -6.10 1.60 -19.54
CA ASP A 68 -5.68 0.31 -18.96
C ASP A 68 -4.29 0.35 -18.31
N HIS A 69 -3.97 1.44 -17.60
CA HIS A 69 -2.73 1.47 -16.84
C HIS A 69 -2.83 0.49 -15.65
N ALA A 70 -1.95 -0.51 -15.64
CA ALA A 70 -1.84 -1.44 -14.53
C ALA A 70 -0.78 -0.96 -13.52
N CYS A 71 -1.07 -1.14 -12.24
CA CYS A 71 -0.10 -1.00 -11.17
C CYS A 71 0.39 -2.38 -10.74
N GLU A 72 1.71 -2.56 -10.76
CA GLU A 72 2.38 -3.75 -10.25
C GLU A 72 2.68 -3.57 -8.76
N TRP A 73 2.15 -4.45 -7.93
CA TRP A 73 2.27 -4.40 -6.48
C TRP A 73 3.16 -5.52 -5.98
N VAL A 74 4.07 -5.19 -5.06
CA VAL A 74 4.86 -6.15 -4.30
C VAL A 74 4.52 -5.99 -2.83
N ILE A 75 3.96 -7.03 -2.24
CA ILE A 75 3.58 -7.09 -0.84
C ILE A 75 4.58 -7.98 -0.10
N ASN A 76 5.20 -7.46 0.95
CA ASN A 76 6.10 -8.23 1.81
C ASN A 76 5.57 -8.25 3.24
N VAL A 77 5.35 -9.44 3.78
CA VAL A 77 4.99 -9.65 5.19
C VAL A 77 6.17 -10.29 5.92
N TYR A 78 6.51 -9.72 7.06
CA TYR A 78 7.52 -10.19 7.98
C TYR A 78 6.82 -10.68 9.25
N PRO A 79 6.36 -11.95 9.28
CA PRO A 79 5.49 -12.46 10.34
C PRO A 79 6.19 -12.61 11.69
N LYS A 80 7.52 -12.75 11.71
CA LYS A 80 8.33 -12.96 12.93
C LYS A 80 9.37 -11.86 13.15
N GLY A 81 9.09 -10.64 12.69
CA GLY A 81 10.02 -9.52 12.80
C GLY A 81 11.06 -9.45 11.70
N VAL A 82 11.91 -8.43 11.78
CA VAL A 82 12.96 -8.12 10.79
C VAL A 82 14.31 -8.00 11.48
N LEU A 83 15.33 -8.62 10.88
CA LEU A 83 16.72 -8.42 11.22
C LEU A 83 17.30 -7.34 10.30
N VAL A 84 17.72 -6.23 10.89
CA VAL A 84 18.51 -5.22 10.19
C VAL A 84 19.97 -5.54 10.42
N GLN A 85 20.62 -6.07 9.38
CA GLN A 85 22.04 -6.43 9.47
C GLN A 85 22.91 -5.20 9.71
N LYS A 86 24.02 -5.42 10.42
CA LYS A 86 25.08 -4.42 10.59
C LYS A 86 25.55 -3.89 9.23
N CYS A 87 25.65 -2.57 9.08
CA CYS A 87 26.14 -1.95 7.85
C CYS A 87 26.98 -0.68 8.13
N PHE A 88 27.66 -0.18 7.11
CA PHE A 88 28.40 1.08 7.18
C PHE A 88 27.77 2.11 6.24
N LEU A 89 27.33 3.25 6.80
CA LEU A 89 26.95 4.41 6.00
C LEU A 89 28.21 5.17 5.60
N ILE A 90 28.49 5.23 4.31
CA ILE A 90 29.60 6.01 3.75
C ILE A 90 29.09 7.42 3.46
N LEU A 91 29.36 8.33 4.38
CA LEU A 91 29.21 9.77 4.17
C LEU A 91 30.54 10.32 3.66
N ARG A 92 30.52 11.38 2.84
CA ARG A 92 31.70 11.91 2.11
C ARG A 92 33.02 11.95 2.91
N GLN A 93 32.97 12.17 4.23
CA GLN A 93 34.15 12.24 5.09
C GLN A 93 34.08 11.34 6.33
N ARG A 94 33.03 10.51 6.50
CA ARG A 94 32.85 9.68 7.69
C ARG A 94 32.19 8.36 7.33
N ARG A 95 32.71 7.27 7.91
CA ARG A 95 32.02 5.99 7.95
C ARG A 95 31.29 5.91 9.28
N VAL A 96 29.98 5.80 9.24
CA VAL A 96 29.15 5.58 10.43
C VAL A 96 28.77 4.11 10.44
N GLU A 97 29.19 3.40 11.48
CA GLU A 97 28.75 2.04 11.72
C GLU A 97 27.31 2.07 12.24
N VAL A 98 26.42 1.32 11.56
CA VAL A 98 25.07 1.07 12.02
C VAL A 98 25.05 -0.34 12.60
N PRO A 99 24.80 -0.51 13.91
CA PRO A 99 24.80 -1.83 14.53
C PRO A 99 23.62 -2.67 14.03
N GLU A 100 23.78 -3.99 14.16
CA GLU A 100 22.67 -4.91 13.92
C GLU A 100 21.53 -4.62 14.89
N SER A 101 20.29 -4.67 14.40
CA SER A 101 19.11 -4.49 15.25
C SER A 101 17.99 -5.45 14.87
N VAL A 102 17.22 -5.86 15.87
CA VAL A 102 16.07 -6.75 15.70
C VAL A 102 14.80 -5.99 16.00
N VAL A 103 13.88 -5.96 15.03
CA VAL A 103 12.54 -5.41 15.20
C VAL A 103 11.55 -6.56 15.33
N ARG A 104 11.10 -6.84 16.56
CA ARG A 104 10.21 -7.97 16.89
C ARG A 104 8.72 -7.63 16.72
N THR A 105 8.36 -6.95 15.63
CA THR A 105 6.96 -6.66 15.30
C THR A 105 6.62 -7.24 13.94
N VAL A 106 5.36 -7.62 13.72
CA VAL A 106 4.89 -7.99 12.39
C VAL A 106 5.02 -6.76 11.50
N ARG A 107 5.62 -6.90 10.32
CA ARG A 107 5.72 -5.79 9.37
C ARG A 107 5.07 -6.15 8.06
N LEU A 108 4.40 -5.18 7.47
CA LEU A 108 3.86 -5.29 6.12
C LEU A 108 4.40 -4.13 5.30
N SER A 109 4.88 -4.43 4.11
CA SER A 109 5.33 -3.44 3.13
C SER A 109 4.53 -3.61 1.85
N VAL A 110 3.98 -2.50 1.34
CA VAL A 110 3.24 -2.41 0.09
C VAL A 110 4.06 -1.53 -0.84
N MET A 111 4.59 -2.10 -1.92
CA MET A 111 5.37 -1.39 -2.91
C MET A 111 4.62 -1.32 -4.23
N CYS A 112 4.54 -0.14 -4.83
CA CYS A 112 4.17 0.04 -6.23
C CYS A 112 5.44 0.09 -7.08
N ARG A 113 5.66 -0.92 -7.93
CA ARG A 113 6.90 -1.04 -8.73
C ARG A 113 6.98 0.09 -9.75
N ASP A 114 5.88 0.29 -10.48
CA ASP A 114 5.75 1.25 -11.58
C ASP A 114 4.54 2.16 -11.31
N PRO A 115 4.71 3.18 -10.44
CA PRO A 115 3.64 4.12 -10.14
C PRO A 115 3.27 4.97 -11.36
N PRO A 116 2.01 5.39 -11.51
CA PRO A 116 1.59 6.26 -12.60
C PRO A 116 2.42 7.54 -12.69
N ALA A 117 2.79 7.95 -13.91
CA ALA A 117 3.62 9.14 -14.13
C ALA A 117 2.94 10.46 -13.74
N ALA A 118 1.60 10.47 -13.71
CA ALA A 118 0.81 11.62 -13.27
C ALA A 118 0.81 11.68 -11.73
N GLY A 119 1.54 12.65 -11.18
CA GLY A 119 1.83 12.81 -9.74
C GLY A 119 0.64 13.17 -8.82
N HIS A 120 -0.57 12.72 -9.14
CA HIS A 120 -1.80 13.02 -8.39
C HIS A 120 -2.64 11.79 -8.05
N THR A 121 -2.10 10.57 -8.21
CA THR A 121 -2.88 9.36 -7.88
C THR A 121 -2.71 9.03 -6.40
N CYS A 122 -3.71 9.40 -5.61
CA CYS A 122 -3.82 9.02 -4.20
C CYS A 122 -4.49 7.64 -4.10
N PHE A 123 -3.77 6.68 -3.53
CA PHE A 123 -4.27 5.34 -3.29
C PHE A 123 -4.74 5.22 -1.86
N LYS A 124 -5.97 4.73 -1.67
CA LYS A 124 -6.42 4.24 -0.37
C LYS A 124 -6.12 2.74 -0.28
N VAL A 125 -5.18 2.38 0.58
CA VAL A 125 -4.79 1.00 0.85
C VAL A 125 -5.51 0.53 2.11
N GLY A 126 -6.27 -0.55 2.01
CA GLY A 126 -6.94 -1.21 3.14
C GLY A 126 -6.40 -2.62 3.35
N ILE A 127 -6.13 -2.97 4.60
CA ILE A 127 -5.63 -4.27 5.01
C ILE A 127 -6.65 -4.87 5.97
N LEU A 128 -7.19 -6.03 5.58
CA LEU A 128 -8.15 -6.78 6.36
C LEU A 128 -7.41 -7.97 6.99
N ILE A 129 -7.22 -7.92 8.30
CA ILE A 129 -6.63 -9.03 9.05
C ILE A 129 -7.75 -9.97 9.43
N ARG A 130 -7.62 -11.23 9.04
CA ARG A 130 -8.62 -12.28 9.31
C ARG A 130 -8.14 -13.19 10.42
N GLY A 131 -9.07 -13.62 11.26
CA GLY A 131 -8.85 -14.61 12.30
C GLY A 131 -9.96 -15.65 12.29
N ILE A 132 -9.67 -16.83 12.86
CA ILE A 132 -10.66 -17.88 13.05
C ILE A 132 -11.03 -17.89 14.53
N GLN A 133 -12.31 -17.71 14.84
CA GLN A 133 -12.86 -17.87 16.19
C GLN A 133 -14.01 -18.87 16.13
N ASN A 134 -13.94 -19.92 16.94
CA ASN A 134 -14.94 -21.01 16.96
C ASN A 134 -15.20 -21.63 15.57
N GLY A 135 -14.18 -21.73 14.73
CA GLY A 135 -14.30 -22.27 13.37
C GLY A 135 -14.87 -21.30 12.34
N VAL A 136 -15.18 -20.06 12.72
CA VAL A 136 -15.70 -19.02 11.82
C VAL A 136 -14.61 -17.99 11.52
N GLU A 137 -14.35 -17.76 10.23
CA GLU A 137 -13.47 -16.69 9.78
C GLU A 137 -14.17 -15.33 9.97
N HIS A 138 -13.49 -14.38 10.59
CA HIS A 138 -13.97 -13.02 10.74
C HIS A 138 -12.81 -12.03 10.61
N ILE A 139 -13.14 -10.78 10.30
CA ILE A 139 -12.16 -9.69 10.25
C ILE A 139 -11.89 -9.26 11.70
N THR A 140 -10.65 -9.45 12.15
CA THR A 140 -10.21 -9.07 13.49
C THR A 140 -9.74 -7.62 13.57
N SER A 141 -9.17 -7.11 12.47
CA SER A 141 -8.65 -5.75 12.41
C SER A 141 -8.66 -5.22 10.98
N VAL A 142 -8.87 -3.90 10.85
CA VAL A 142 -8.84 -3.16 9.60
C VAL A 142 -7.85 -2.01 9.72
N ILE A 143 -6.91 -1.94 8.81
CA ILE A 143 -5.93 -0.84 8.73
C ILE A 143 -6.12 -0.15 7.39
N GLU A 144 -6.35 1.17 7.42
CA GLU A 144 -6.48 1.98 6.22
C GLU A 144 -5.42 3.09 6.20
N ARG A 145 -4.80 3.32 5.03
CA ARG A 145 -3.96 4.48 4.78
C ARG A 145 -4.11 5.00 3.37
N ASN A 146 -4.13 6.33 3.26
CA ASN A 146 -3.96 7.01 1.99
C ASN A 146 -2.47 7.21 1.73
N HIS A 147 -2.01 6.91 0.52
CA HIS A 147 -0.62 7.08 0.11
C HIS A 147 -0.52 7.47 -1.35
N ASN A 148 0.37 8.43 -1.64
CA ASN A 148 0.68 8.85 -3.01
C ASN A 148 1.92 8.08 -3.46
N PHE A 149 1.74 7.09 -4.32
CA PHE A 149 2.86 6.36 -4.89
C PHE A 149 3.45 7.15 -6.06
N ASP A 150 4.75 7.43 -5.99
CA ASP A 150 5.51 8.12 -7.04
C ASP A 150 6.92 7.53 -7.16
N LYS A 151 7.73 8.07 -8.07
CA LYS A 151 9.11 7.59 -8.33
C LYS A 151 10.04 7.62 -7.10
N TYR A 152 9.77 8.49 -6.12
CA TYR A 152 10.51 8.64 -4.87
C TYR A 152 9.81 7.92 -3.70
N ASN A 153 8.48 7.84 -3.70
CA ASN A 153 7.64 7.32 -2.63
C ASN A 153 6.94 6.01 -3.02
N LYS A 154 7.71 5.01 -3.47
CA LYS A 154 7.19 3.74 -3.98
C LYS A 154 6.69 2.77 -2.91
N VAL A 155 7.00 3.00 -1.64
CA VAL A 155 6.80 2.01 -0.56
C VAL A 155 5.98 2.60 0.58
N LEU A 156 4.94 1.89 0.98
CA LEU A 156 4.12 2.15 2.15
C LEU A 156 4.35 1.03 3.18
N ASN A 157 4.76 1.39 4.39
CA ASN A 157 5.06 0.44 5.46
C ASN A 157 4.03 0.52 6.59
N PHE A 158 3.68 -0.64 7.14
CA PHE A 158 2.83 -0.84 8.29
C PHE A 158 3.60 -1.60 9.38
N LEU A 159 3.39 -1.20 10.64
CA LEU A 159 4.04 -1.74 11.84
C LEU A 159 3.00 -2.35 12.78
#